data_AF-A0A7V9PUN4-F1
#
_entry.id   AF-A0A7V9PUN4-F1
#
_cell.length_a   1.000
_cell.length_b   1.000
_cell.length_c   1.000
_cell.angle_alpha   90.00
_cell.angle_beta   90.00
_cell.angle_gamma   90.00
#
_symmetry.space_group_name_H-M   'P 1'
#
loop_
_entity.id
_entity.type
_entity.pdbx_description
1 polymer ?
#
loop_
_entity_poly.entity_id
_entity_poly.type
_entity_poly.pdbx_seq_one_letter_code
_entity_poly.pdbx_strand_id
1 'polypeptide(L)'
;MNHNDDPVDEVERALMQVPYLLAQGIETTARVRVMRAERREHAERAGAEAEVRAAADAARQLKSERDQALPTWQRADDRAWVRAAAPTELFETWATATTWQEHDRGAAASAQRAEAEMRRRWPSQMRLYDDARMAGLPAPEAMRNMVTTATNAGWDPTRTARPQPSGSRPALQSALPLGPSSPCRPIVWTTARLSIPRQGMTPRCVWTSPPLAPR
;
A
#
# COMPACT_ATOMS: atom_id res chain seq x y z
N MET A 1 -13.39 -93.01 -4.66
CA MET A 1 -12.12 -92.69 -5.36
C MET A 1 -11.71 -91.31 -4.90
N ASN A 2 -10.87 -91.22 -3.87
CA ASN A 2 -10.30 -89.96 -3.41
C ASN A 2 -9.01 -89.76 -4.20
N HIS A 3 -8.94 -88.72 -5.03
CA HIS A 3 -7.67 -88.19 -5.49
C HIS A 3 -6.98 -87.60 -4.25
N ASN A 4 -5.97 -88.31 -3.75
CA ASN A 4 -4.96 -87.68 -2.92
C ASN A 4 -4.15 -86.81 -3.89
N ASP A 5 -4.51 -85.52 -3.95
CA ASP A 5 -3.62 -84.53 -4.55
C ASP A 5 -2.34 -84.52 -3.72
N ASP A 6 -1.22 -84.86 -4.36
CA ASP A 6 0.08 -84.87 -3.70
C ASP A 6 0.43 -83.41 -3.35
N PRO A 7 0.67 -83.08 -2.07
CA PRO A 7 1.03 -81.72 -1.67
C PRO A 7 2.27 -81.19 -2.41
N VAL A 8 3.11 -82.07 -2.96
CA VAL A 8 4.27 -81.69 -3.79
C VAL A 8 3.82 -81.15 -5.16
N ASP A 9 2.80 -81.75 -5.80
CA ASP A 9 2.27 -81.31 -7.10
C ASP A 9 1.57 -79.93 -7.00
N GLU A 10 0.94 -79.65 -5.85
CA GLU A 10 0.30 -78.35 -5.59
C GLU A 10 1.34 -77.24 -5.40
N VAL A 11 2.45 -77.53 -4.70
CA VAL A 11 3.58 -76.60 -4.54
C VAL A 11 4.29 -76.36 -5.86
N GLU A 12 4.47 -77.38 -6.69
CA GLU A 12 5.12 -77.25 -8.00
C GLU A 12 4.26 -76.42 -8.98
N ARG A 13 2.93 -76.63 -8.99
CA ARG A 13 1.99 -75.75 -9.72
C ARG A 13 2.00 -74.32 -9.20
N ALA A 14 2.02 -74.13 -7.89
CA ALA A 14 2.07 -72.80 -7.29
C ALA A 14 3.36 -72.07 -7.68
N LEU A 15 4.52 -72.76 -7.63
CA LEU A 15 5.82 -72.22 -8.05
C LEU A 15 5.87 -71.85 -9.53
N MET A 16 5.19 -72.60 -10.40
CA MET A 16 5.08 -72.26 -11.83
C MET A 16 4.19 -71.04 -12.10
N GLN A 17 3.26 -70.69 -11.19
CA GLN A 17 2.43 -69.47 -11.29
C GLN A 17 3.13 -68.21 -10.77
N VAL A 18 4.11 -68.34 -9.87
CA VAL A 18 4.83 -67.20 -9.28
C VAL A 18 5.46 -66.28 -10.34
N PRO A 19 6.16 -66.77 -11.39
CA PRO A 19 6.72 -65.90 -12.43
C PRO A 19 5.65 -65.11 -13.20
N TYR A 20 4.50 -65.74 -13.48
CA TYR A 20 3.38 -65.09 -14.17
C TYR A 20 2.77 -63.97 -13.32
N LEU A 21 2.55 -64.22 -12.03
CA LEU A 21 2.04 -63.22 -11.09
C LEU A 21 3.04 -62.07 -10.90
N LEU A 22 4.35 -62.35 -10.87
CA LEU A 22 5.39 -61.33 -10.83
C LEU A 22 5.41 -60.47 -12.10
N ALA A 23 5.31 -61.08 -13.28
CA ALA A 23 5.25 -60.35 -14.55
C ALA A 23 4.02 -59.43 -14.63
N GLN A 24 2.83 -59.93 -14.23
CA GLN A 24 1.62 -59.10 -14.11
C GLN A 24 1.78 -57.96 -13.08
N GLY A 25 2.43 -58.22 -11.94
CA GLY A 25 2.71 -57.21 -10.92
C GLY A 25 3.62 -56.08 -11.44
N ILE A 26 4.63 -56.42 -12.24
CA ILE A 26 5.53 -55.44 -12.87
C ILE A 26 4.77 -54.61 -13.92
N GLU A 27 3.97 -55.25 -14.78
CA GLU A 27 3.19 -54.58 -15.81
C GLU A 27 2.16 -53.61 -15.21
N THR A 28 1.41 -54.05 -14.19
CA THR A 28 0.43 -53.21 -13.50
C THR A 28 1.10 -52.01 -12.82
N THR A 29 2.27 -52.21 -12.19
CA THR A 29 3.03 -51.12 -11.57
C THR A 29 3.54 -50.12 -12.61
N ALA A 30 4.02 -50.60 -13.76
CA ALA A 30 4.46 -49.75 -14.86
C ALA A 30 3.29 -48.89 -15.40
N ARG A 31 2.12 -49.50 -15.63
CA ARG A 31 0.90 -48.79 -16.07
C ARG A 31 0.45 -47.73 -15.05
N VAL A 32 0.49 -48.05 -13.75
CA VAL A 32 0.14 -47.09 -12.68
C VAL A 32 1.11 -45.91 -12.65
N ARG A 33 2.41 -46.14 -12.88
CA ARG A 33 3.41 -45.05 -12.95
C ARG A 33 3.16 -44.12 -14.13
N VAL A 34 2.88 -44.67 -15.32
CA VAL A 34 2.55 -43.88 -16.52
C VAL A 34 1.28 -43.05 -16.28
N MET A 35 0.18 -43.67 -15.84
CA MET A 35 -1.06 -42.94 -15.53
C MET A 35 -0.86 -41.83 -14.47
N ARG A 36 0.00 -42.07 -13.47
CA ARG A 36 0.31 -41.04 -12.47
C ARG A 36 1.14 -39.89 -13.05
N ALA A 37 2.06 -40.17 -13.95
CA ALA A 37 2.85 -39.15 -14.65
C ALA A 37 1.96 -38.29 -15.54
N GLU A 38 1.09 -38.92 -16.34
CA GLU A 38 0.11 -38.22 -17.19
C GLU A 38 -0.83 -37.33 -16.36
N ARG A 39 -1.34 -37.83 -15.23
CA ARG A 39 -2.20 -37.03 -14.33
C ARG A 39 -1.46 -35.83 -13.75
N ARG A 40 -0.17 -35.96 -13.41
CA ARG A 40 0.65 -34.85 -12.92
C ARG A 40 0.83 -33.79 -14.01
N GLU A 41 1.20 -34.22 -15.21
CA GLU A 41 1.36 -33.32 -16.36
C GLU A 41 0.05 -32.58 -16.68
N HIS A 42 -1.09 -33.27 -16.68
CA HIS A 42 -2.39 -32.63 -16.84
C HIS A 42 -2.72 -31.63 -15.72
N ALA A 43 -2.41 -31.97 -14.46
CA ALA A 43 -2.62 -31.09 -13.33
C ALA A 43 -1.73 -29.83 -13.41
N GLU A 44 -0.48 -29.99 -13.83
CA GLU A 44 0.47 -28.88 -14.03
C GLU A 44 0.01 -27.95 -15.13
N ARG A 45 -0.41 -28.49 -16.29
CA ARG A 45 -0.97 -27.68 -17.39
C ARG A 45 -2.25 -26.95 -16.97
N ALA A 46 -3.15 -27.63 -16.28
CA ALA A 46 -4.38 -27.02 -15.77
C ALA A 46 -4.09 -25.91 -14.74
N GLY A 47 -3.08 -26.11 -13.88
CA GLY A 47 -2.60 -25.11 -12.94
C GLY A 47 -2.03 -23.87 -13.65
N ALA A 48 -1.13 -24.07 -14.62
CA ALA A 48 -0.56 -22.98 -15.41
C ALA A 48 -1.65 -22.20 -16.17
N GLU A 49 -2.62 -22.88 -16.79
CA GLU A 49 -3.75 -22.22 -17.45
C GLU A 49 -4.65 -21.46 -16.47
N ALA A 50 -4.81 -21.94 -15.24
CA ALA A 50 -5.56 -21.25 -14.20
C ALA A 50 -4.84 -19.98 -13.73
N GLU A 51 -3.51 -20.04 -13.56
CA GLU A 51 -2.68 -18.88 -13.21
C GLU A 51 -2.74 -17.81 -14.31
N VAL A 52 -2.62 -18.19 -15.58
CA VAL A 52 -2.73 -17.25 -16.71
C VAL A 52 -4.12 -16.59 -16.75
N ARG A 53 -5.19 -17.37 -16.53
CA ARG A 53 -6.56 -16.83 -16.45
C ARG A 53 -6.72 -15.86 -15.29
N ALA A 54 -6.23 -16.23 -14.09
CA ALA A 54 -6.29 -15.36 -12.92
C ALA A 54 -5.52 -14.05 -13.13
N ALA A 55 -4.34 -14.11 -13.76
CA ALA A 55 -3.58 -12.91 -14.11
C ALA A 55 -4.32 -12.03 -15.14
N ALA A 56 -4.95 -12.64 -16.15
CA ALA A 56 -5.76 -11.92 -17.13
C ALA A 56 -6.99 -11.26 -16.49
N ASP A 57 -7.63 -11.93 -15.53
CA ASP A 57 -8.76 -11.38 -14.77
C ASP A 57 -8.33 -10.22 -13.88
N ALA A 58 -7.22 -10.35 -13.16
CA ALA A 58 -6.65 -9.26 -12.35
C ALA A 58 -6.29 -8.04 -13.21
N ALA A 59 -5.70 -8.26 -14.40
CA ALA A 59 -5.39 -7.18 -15.34
C ALA A 59 -6.66 -6.49 -15.87
N ARG A 60 -7.72 -7.25 -16.15
CA ARG A 60 -9.02 -6.69 -16.55
C ARG A 60 -9.66 -5.87 -15.44
N GLN A 61 -9.59 -6.34 -14.20
CA GLN A 61 -10.08 -5.62 -13.02
C GLN A 61 -9.34 -4.30 -12.85
N LEU A 62 -7.99 -4.33 -12.81
CA LEU A 62 -7.17 -3.12 -12.69
C LEU A 62 -7.46 -2.11 -13.81
N LYS A 63 -7.62 -2.58 -15.05
CA LYS A 63 -8.02 -1.71 -16.17
C LYS A 63 -9.39 -1.08 -15.93
N SER A 64 -10.37 -1.86 -15.47
CA SER A 64 -11.72 -1.36 -15.22
C SER A 64 -11.75 -0.31 -14.11
N GLU A 65 -11.00 -0.51 -13.03
CA GLU A 65 -10.86 0.44 -11.94
C GLU A 65 -10.16 1.73 -12.43
N ARG A 66 -9.14 1.59 -13.29
CA ARG A 66 -8.47 2.72 -13.92
C ARG A 66 -9.45 3.52 -14.76
N ASP A 67 -10.20 2.87 -15.64
CA ASP A 67 -11.11 3.53 -16.56
C ASP A 67 -12.28 4.22 -15.81
N GLN A 68 -12.64 3.74 -14.61
CA GLN A 68 -13.59 4.43 -13.71
C GLN A 68 -12.97 5.65 -13.01
N ALA A 69 -11.69 5.58 -12.63
CA ALA A 69 -10.99 6.67 -11.93
C ALA A 69 -10.46 7.76 -12.88
N LEU A 70 -10.19 7.39 -14.13
CA LEU A 70 -9.62 8.23 -15.18
C LEU A 70 -10.35 9.57 -15.36
N PRO A 71 -11.70 9.62 -15.46
CA PRO A 71 -12.42 10.88 -15.66
C PRO A 71 -12.28 11.85 -14.49
N THR A 72 -11.98 11.35 -13.28
CA THR A 72 -11.81 12.17 -12.08
C THR A 72 -10.47 12.88 -12.12
N TRP A 73 -9.36 12.16 -12.31
CA TRP A 73 -8.04 12.82 -12.32
C TRP A 73 -7.72 13.57 -13.61
N GLN A 74 -8.35 13.22 -14.74
CA GLN A 74 -8.16 13.93 -16.01
C GLN A 74 -8.73 15.34 -15.98
N ARG A 75 -9.61 15.68 -15.03
CA ARG A 75 -10.07 17.07 -14.87
C ARG A 75 -8.91 18.03 -14.61
N ALA A 76 -7.86 17.57 -13.95
CA ALA A 76 -6.65 18.37 -13.72
C ALA A 76 -5.84 18.64 -15.01
N ASP A 77 -6.20 18.03 -16.14
CA ASP A 77 -5.66 18.39 -17.46
C ASP A 77 -6.15 19.75 -17.95
N ASP A 78 -7.37 20.12 -17.60
CA ASP A 78 -7.90 21.43 -17.93
C ASP A 78 -7.42 22.49 -16.93
N ARG A 79 -6.53 23.38 -17.40
CA ARG A 79 -6.02 24.48 -16.61
C ARG A 79 -7.09 25.47 -16.16
N ALA A 80 -8.14 25.67 -16.97
CA ALA A 80 -9.25 26.56 -16.59
C ALA A 80 -10.04 25.94 -15.45
N TRP A 81 -10.33 24.64 -15.56
CA TRP A 81 -10.97 23.87 -14.49
C TRP A 81 -10.15 23.92 -13.20
N VAL A 82 -8.85 23.60 -13.23
CA VAL A 82 -7.99 23.60 -12.03
C VAL A 82 -8.05 24.94 -11.27
N ARG A 83 -8.07 26.06 -11.99
CA ARG A 83 -8.15 27.41 -11.39
C ARG A 83 -9.52 27.71 -10.78
N ALA A 84 -10.59 27.20 -11.39
CA ALA A 84 -11.98 27.49 -10.99
C ALA A 84 -12.56 26.47 -10.00
N ALA A 85 -12.01 25.26 -9.96
CA ALA A 85 -12.52 24.12 -9.21
C ALA A 85 -12.69 24.44 -7.73
N ALA A 86 -13.73 23.86 -7.14
CA ALA A 86 -13.92 23.95 -5.70
C ALA A 86 -12.80 23.18 -4.98
N PRO A 87 -12.50 23.53 -3.71
CA PRO A 87 -11.40 22.89 -2.99
C PRO A 87 -11.64 21.41 -2.74
N THR A 88 -12.90 21.02 -2.53
CA THR A 88 -13.30 19.61 -2.41
C THR A 88 -13.03 18.84 -3.70
N GLU A 89 -13.34 19.43 -4.86
CA GLU A 89 -13.10 18.79 -6.16
C GLU A 89 -11.60 18.66 -6.47
N LEU A 90 -10.79 19.66 -6.12
CA LEU A 90 -9.33 19.59 -6.23
C LEU A 90 -8.74 18.51 -5.32
N PHE A 91 -9.25 18.39 -4.09
CA PHE A 91 -8.84 17.35 -3.16
C PHE A 91 -9.22 15.96 -3.66
N GLU A 92 -10.45 15.75 -4.11
CA GLU A 92 -10.91 14.48 -4.68
C GLU A 92 -10.05 14.10 -5.89
N THR A 93 -9.83 15.06 -6.79
CA THR A 93 -8.98 14.87 -7.98
C THR A 93 -7.56 14.50 -7.60
N TRP A 94 -6.96 15.20 -6.64
CA TRP A 94 -5.61 14.90 -6.14
C TRP A 94 -5.55 13.52 -5.46
N ALA A 95 -6.55 13.16 -4.65
CA ALA A 95 -6.58 11.89 -3.93
C ALA A 95 -6.71 10.71 -4.90
N THR A 96 -7.65 10.80 -5.86
CA THR A 96 -7.81 9.80 -6.91
C THR A 96 -6.56 9.67 -7.77
N ALA A 97 -5.94 10.79 -8.16
CA ALA A 97 -4.69 10.80 -8.93
C ALA A 97 -3.52 10.15 -8.17
N THR A 98 -3.40 10.44 -6.86
CA THR A 98 -2.30 9.93 -6.02
C THR A 98 -2.36 8.40 -5.88
N THR A 99 -3.56 7.82 -5.79
CA THR A 99 -3.74 6.35 -5.75
C THR A 99 -3.19 5.65 -7.00
N TRP A 100 -3.13 6.35 -8.14
CA TRP A 100 -2.73 5.78 -9.42
C TRP A 100 -1.39 6.27 -9.94
N GLN A 101 -0.69 7.13 -9.19
CA GLN A 101 0.56 7.75 -9.65
C GLN A 101 1.69 6.75 -9.95
N GLU A 102 1.68 5.58 -9.29
CA GLU A 102 2.66 4.51 -9.52
C GLU A 102 2.34 3.70 -10.79
N HIS A 103 1.08 3.70 -11.22
CA HIS A 103 0.59 2.93 -12.36
C HIS A 103 0.45 3.79 -13.63
N ASP A 104 0.26 5.09 -13.50
CA ASP A 104 0.00 6.01 -14.61
C ASP A 104 0.73 7.36 -14.43
N ARG A 105 1.57 7.71 -15.41
CA ARG A 105 2.32 8.99 -15.41
C ARG A 105 1.41 10.21 -15.52
N GLY A 106 0.28 10.09 -16.22
CA GLY A 106 -0.73 11.14 -16.33
C GLY A 106 -1.40 11.40 -14.98
N ALA A 107 -1.70 10.34 -14.22
CA ALA A 107 -2.20 10.47 -12.85
C ALA A 107 -1.19 11.21 -11.96
N ALA A 108 0.10 10.86 -12.02
CA ALA A 108 1.15 11.57 -11.28
C ALA A 108 1.20 13.08 -11.64
N ALA A 109 1.12 13.42 -12.93
CA ALA A 109 1.11 14.81 -13.38
C ALA A 109 -0.17 15.57 -12.95
N SER A 110 -1.32 14.90 -12.94
CA SER A 110 -2.57 15.46 -12.43
C SER A 110 -2.52 15.73 -10.93
N ALA A 111 -1.98 14.80 -10.14
CA ALA A 111 -1.76 14.99 -8.71
C ALA A 111 -0.87 16.22 -8.45
N GLN A 112 0.27 16.33 -9.15
CA GLN A 112 1.17 17.47 -9.01
C GLN A 112 0.52 18.81 -9.35
N ARG A 113 -0.30 18.87 -10.41
CA ARG A 113 -1.02 20.09 -10.80
C ARG A 113 -2.08 20.50 -9.78
N ALA A 114 -2.88 19.55 -9.32
CA ALA A 114 -3.87 19.81 -8.28
C ALA A 114 -3.20 20.28 -6.98
N GLU A 115 -2.10 19.64 -6.57
CA GLU A 115 -1.34 20.04 -5.39
C GLU A 115 -0.72 21.43 -5.55
N ALA A 116 -0.10 21.73 -6.69
CA ALA A 116 0.49 23.03 -6.95
C ALA A 116 -0.57 24.15 -6.90
N GLU A 117 -1.76 23.89 -7.42
CA GLU A 117 -2.88 24.83 -7.33
C GLU A 117 -3.36 25.01 -5.89
N MET A 118 -3.50 23.92 -5.11
CA MET A 118 -3.84 23.98 -3.68
C MET A 118 -2.80 24.79 -2.90
N ARG A 119 -1.49 24.57 -3.15
CA ARG A 119 -0.39 25.35 -2.55
C ARG A 119 -0.46 26.84 -2.92
N ARG A 120 -0.89 27.15 -4.15
CA ARG A 120 -1.06 28.54 -4.59
C ARG A 120 -2.25 29.23 -3.93
N ARG A 121 -3.41 28.56 -3.85
CA ARG A 121 -4.66 29.14 -3.35
C ARG A 121 -4.75 29.16 -1.82
N TRP A 122 -4.20 28.13 -1.16
CA TRP A 122 -4.35 27.91 0.29
C TRP A 122 -3.02 27.58 0.97
N PRO A 123 -2.03 28.49 0.93
CA PRO A 123 -0.69 28.22 1.47
C PRO A 123 -0.70 27.93 2.97
N SER A 124 -1.59 28.56 3.75
CA SER A 124 -1.71 28.29 5.20
C SER A 124 -2.22 26.88 5.49
N GLN A 125 -3.16 26.38 4.70
CA GLN A 125 -3.73 25.04 4.85
C GLN A 125 -2.71 23.99 4.41
N MET A 126 -2.01 24.24 3.31
CA MET A 126 -0.94 23.34 2.85
C MET A 126 0.23 23.23 3.83
N ARG A 127 0.45 24.21 4.72
CA ARG A 127 1.39 24.04 5.84
C ARG A 127 0.94 22.95 6.81
N LEU A 128 -0.36 22.86 7.13
CA LEU A 128 -0.89 21.77 7.98
C LEU A 128 -0.67 20.41 7.33
N TYR A 129 -0.79 20.34 6.00
CA TYR A 129 -0.43 19.14 5.23
C TYR A 129 1.06 18.82 5.38
N ASP A 130 1.95 19.78 5.13
CA ASP A 130 3.40 19.58 5.23
C ASP A 130 3.81 19.20 6.68
N ASP A 131 3.21 19.81 7.70
CA ASP A 131 3.43 19.49 9.11
C ASP A 131 3.00 18.05 9.43
N ALA A 132 1.85 17.61 8.92
CA ALA A 132 1.39 16.23 9.07
C ALA A 132 2.30 15.24 8.34
N ARG A 133 2.84 15.60 7.16
CA ARG A 133 3.84 14.78 6.45
C ARG A 133 5.13 14.65 7.25
N MET A 134 5.61 15.75 7.84
CA MET A 134 6.79 15.73 8.71
C MET A 134 6.58 14.91 9.98
N ALA A 135 5.33 14.84 10.48
CA ALA A 135 4.95 13.96 11.58
C ALA A 135 4.84 12.47 11.19
N GLY A 136 5.12 12.13 9.93
CA GLY A 136 5.15 10.74 9.43
C GLY A 136 3.83 10.25 8.84
N LEU A 137 2.81 11.10 8.69
CA LEU A 137 1.56 10.67 8.06
C LEU A 137 1.75 10.43 6.56
N PRO A 138 1.12 9.38 6.00
CA PRO A 138 1.09 9.17 4.56
C PRO A 138 0.33 10.31 3.88
N ALA A 139 0.69 10.62 2.65
CA ALA A 139 0.17 11.80 1.95
C ALA A 139 -1.37 11.87 1.92
N PRO A 140 -2.11 10.80 1.57
CA PRO A 140 -3.57 10.84 1.55
C PRO A 140 -4.18 11.19 2.92
N GLU A 141 -3.62 10.65 4.01
CA GLU A 141 -4.10 10.93 5.37
C GLU A 141 -3.74 12.34 5.84
N ALA A 142 -2.52 12.80 5.55
CA ALA A 142 -2.10 14.17 5.84
C ALA A 142 -3.01 15.19 5.16
N MET A 143 -3.37 14.95 3.90
CA MET A 143 -4.25 15.83 3.14
C MET A 143 -5.68 15.81 3.69
N ARG A 144 -6.22 14.62 4.02
CA ARG A 144 -7.53 14.49 4.68
C ARG A 144 -7.57 15.22 6.03
N ASN A 145 -6.50 15.10 6.82
CA ASN A 145 -6.38 15.79 8.11
C ASN A 145 -6.38 17.31 7.94
N MET A 146 -5.60 17.81 6.96
CA MET A 146 -5.59 19.23 6.61
C MET A 146 -6.98 19.74 6.22
N VAL A 147 -7.71 19.05 5.33
CA VAL A 147 -9.07 19.45 4.94
C VAL A 147 -10.02 19.46 6.14
N THR A 148 -9.94 18.44 7.00
CA THR A 148 -10.80 18.31 8.18
C THR A 148 -10.53 19.42 9.18
N THR A 149 -9.27 19.69 9.48
CA THR A 149 -8.85 20.74 10.40
C THR A 149 -9.21 22.12 9.86
N ALA A 150 -9.00 22.37 8.56
CA ALA A 150 -9.39 23.61 7.93
C ALA A 150 -10.90 23.83 8.03
N THR A 151 -11.71 22.82 7.67
CA THR A 151 -13.17 22.90 7.74
C THR A 151 -13.67 23.16 9.17
N ASN A 152 -13.12 22.45 10.16
CA ASN A 152 -13.48 22.64 11.57
C ASN A 152 -13.06 24.03 12.11
N ALA A 153 -11.99 24.61 11.57
CA ALA A 153 -11.52 25.95 11.92
C ALA A 153 -12.34 27.07 11.23
N GLY A 154 -13.46 26.74 10.57
CA GLY A 154 -14.32 27.72 9.90
C GLY A 154 -13.74 28.23 8.57
N TRP A 155 -12.78 27.50 7.98
CA TRP A 155 -12.38 27.76 6.60
C TRP A 155 -13.56 27.48 5.68
N ASP A 156 -14.01 28.52 4.98
CA ASP A 156 -15.01 28.39 3.93
C ASP A 156 -14.29 28.21 2.57
N PRO A 157 -14.33 27.00 1.99
CA PRO A 157 -13.70 26.71 0.71
C PRO A 157 -14.25 27.55 -0.46
N THR A 158 -15.45 28.14 -0.32
CA THR A 158 -16.10 28.95 -1.36
C THR A 158 -15.74 30.44 -1.28
N ARG A 159 -15.20 30.91 -0.15
CA ARG A 159 -14.99 32.34 0.13
C ARG A 159 -13.59 32.85 -0.25
N THR A 160 -12.65 31.96 -0.61
CA THR A 160 -11.25 32.28 -0.91
C THR A 160 -10.98 32.56 -2.40
N ALA A 161 -11.86 33.34 -3.05
CA ALA A 161 -11.60 33.98 -4.34
C ALA A 161 -11.20 35.46 -4.21
N ARG A 162 -11.09 35.99 -2.99
CA ARG A 162 -10.67 37.39 -2.76
C ARG A 162 -9.14 37.46 -2.73
N PRO A 163 -8.48 38.33 -3.52
CA PRO A 163 -7.08 38.62 -3.31
C PRO A 163 -6.91 39.08 -1.86
N GLN A 164 -5.94 38.52 -1.13
CA GLN A 164 -5.57 39.04 0.19
C GLN A 164 -5.35 40.55 0.04
N PRO A 165 -6.07 41.40 0.78
CA PRO A 165 -5.66 42.79 0.89
C PRO A 165 -4.35 42.80 1.65
N SER A 166 -3.23 42.89 0.92
CA SER A 166 -1.99 43.38 1.47
C SER A 166 -2.24 44.80 1.96
N GLY A 167 -2.32 44.98 3.28
CA GLY A 167 -2.34 46.31 3.89
C GLY A 167 -3.64 46.65 4.61
N SER A 168 -3.66 46.37 5.91
CA SER A 168 -3.91 47.37 6.94
C SER A 168 -3.63 46.71 8.27
N ARG A 169 -2.36 46.76 8.69
CA ARG A 169 -2.01 46.64 10.11
C ARG A 169 -2.85 47.73 10.81
N PRO A 170 -3.72 47.41 11.78
CA PRO A 170 -4.46 48.45 12.48
C PRO A 170 -3.43 49.42 13.03
N ALA A 171 -3.59 50.71 12.68
CA ALA A 171 -2.80 51.77 13.25
C ALA A 171 -2.96 51.65 14.77
N LEU A 172 -1.86 51.30 15.45
CA LEU A 172 -1.73 51.46 16.88
C LEU A 172 -2.01 52.93 17.14
N GLN A 173 -3.23 53.20 17.62
CA GLN A 173 -3.60 54.53 18.08
C GLN A 173 -2.61 54.91 19.16
N SER A 174 -1.85 55.94 18.82
CA SER A 174 -1.00 56.72 19.69
C SER A 174 -1.82 57.18 20.89
N ALA A 175 -1.60 56.55 22.05
CA ALA A 175 -1.98 57.10 23.34
C ALA A 175 -0.96 56.64 24.38
N LEU A 176 0.22 57.27 24.34
CA LEU A 176 1.07 57.39 25.52
C LEU A 176 0.40 58.38 26.48
N PRO A 177 0.33 58.05 27.77
CA PRO A 177 0.76 58.98 28.78
C PRO A 177 1.98 58.43 29.52
N LEU A 178 2.98 59.29 29.61
CA LEU A 178 4.18 59.16 30.42
C LEU A 178 3.80 58.85 31.88
N GLY A 179 4.29 57.73 32.39
CA GLY A 179 4.27 57.36 33.81
C GLY A 179 5.62 56.76 34.19
N PRO A 180 6.28 57.22 35.25
CA PRO A 180 7.70 56.97 35.46
C PRO A 180 7.96 55.62 36.13
N SER A 181 9.09 55.03 35.72
CA SER A 181 9.98 54.19 36.54
C SER A 181 9.34 53.02 37.30
N SER A 182 9.52 51.82 36.76
CA SER A 182 9.79 50.66 37.61
C SER A 182 10.84 49.73 37.00
N PRO A 183 11.79 49.26 37.83
CA PRO A 183 13.04 48.68 37.37
C PRO A 183 12.89 47.24 36.88
N CYS A 184 13.78 46.93 35.94
CA CYS A 184 14.11 45.63 35.37
C CYS A 184 13.93 44.47 36.35
N ARG A 185 13.04 43.53 36.02
CA ARG A 185 13.11 42.16 36.52
C ARG A 185 13.90 41.31 35.51
N PRO A 186 14.95 40.58 35.94
CA PRO A 186 15.61 39.62 35.06
C PRO A 186 14.66 38.44 34.78
N ILE A 187 14.54 38.10 33.50
CA ILE A 187 13.90 36.86 33.04
C ILE A 187 14.84 35.72 33.44
N VAL A 188 14.49 35.01 34.51
CA VAL A 188 15.15 33.77 34.90
C VAL A 188 14.63 32.67 33.98
N TRP A 189 15.52 32.10 33.17
CA TRP A 189 15.22 30.93 32.36
C TRP A 189 15.17 29.72 33.29
N THR A 190 13.97 29.32 33.70
CA THR A 190 13.77 28.07 34.42
C THR A 190 13.95 26.91 33.44
N THR A 191 15.13 26.30 33.45
CA THR A 191 15.38 25.00 32.81
C THR A 191 14.55 23.93 33.52
N ALA A 192 13.34 23.67 33.03
CA ALA A 192 12.57 22.49 33.42
C ALA A 192 13.26 21.25 32.84
N ARG A 193 14.17 20.70 33.64
CA ARG A 193 14.87 19.43 33.43
C ARG A 193 13.86 18.30 33.64
N LEU A 194 13.17 17.88 32.58
CA LEU A 194 12.36 16.66 32.62
C LEU A 194 13.28 15.45 32.47
N SER A 195 13.51 14.80 33.61
CA SER A 195 14.18 13.52 33.77
C SER A 195 13.50 12.45 32.92
N ILE A 196 14.25 11.87 31.98
CA ILE A 196 13.90 10.65 31.27
C ILE A 196 14.44 9.47 32.10
N PRO A 197 13.60 8.59 32.66
CA PRO A 197 14.08 7.30 33.16
C PRO A 197 14.38 6.38 31.97
N ARG A 198 15.67 6.19 31.71
CA ARG A 198 16.21 5.17 30.80
C ARG A 198 16.18 3.83 31.54
N GLN A 199 15.20 2.97 31.27
CA GLN A 199 15.21 1.58 31.73
C GLN A 199 15.13 0.61 30.54
N GLY A 200 16.21 -0.16 30.38
CA GLY A 200 16.18 -1.58 30.05
C GLY A 200 15.59 -2.00 28.71
N MET A 201 16.35 -1.89 27.62
CA MET A 201 16.20 -2.78 26.48
C MET A 201 17.58 -3.32 26.09
N THR A 202 17.81 -4.58 26.41
CA THR A 202 18.96 -5.36 25.96
C THR A 202 18.75 -5.74 24.49
N PRO A 203 19.71 -5.46 23.59
CA PRO A 203 19.68 -6.05 22.26
C PRO A 203 20.16 -7.50 22.34
N ARG A 204 19.26 -8.45 22.05
CA ARG A 204 19.60 -9.83 21.77
C ARG A 204 20.20 -9.87 20.36
N CYS A 205 21.53 -9.92 20.27
CA CYS A 205 22.22 -10.23 19.02
C CYS A 205 22.02 -11.73 18.73
N VAL A 206 21.16 -12.05 17.76
CA VAL A 206 21.10 -13.39 17.15
C VAL A 206 22.02 -13.35 15.94
N TRP A 207 23.19 -13.96 16.05
CA TRP A 207 24.06 -14.23 14.91
C TRP A 207 23.61 -15.52 14.25
N THR A 208 23.10 -15.40 13.03
CA THR A 208 22.75 -16.51 12.14
C THR A 208 24.01 -16.95 11.40
N SER A 209 24.46 -18.18 11.60
CA SER A 209 25.58 -18.76 10.86
C SER A 209 25.25 -18.95 9.37
N PRO A 210 26.17 -18.67 8.43
CA PRO A 210 26.00 -19.01 7.03
C PRO A 210 26.24 -20.50 6.74
N PRO A 211 25.59 -21.08 5.71
CA PRO A 211 25.75 -22.48 5.34
C PRO A 211 27.08 -22.74 4.59
N LEU A 212 27.67 -23.90 4.88
CA LEU A 212 28.83 -24.46 4.18
C LEU A 212 28.51 -24.72 2.70
N ALA A 213 29.40 -24.25 1.82
CA ALA A 213 29.36 -24.56 0.40
C ALA A 213 29.77 -26.02 0.12
N PRO A 214 29.19 -26.68 -0.90
CA PRO A 214 29.58 -28.02 -1.32
C PRO A 214 30.89 -28.03 -2.11
N ARG A 215 31.59 -29.17 -2.03
CA ARG A 215 32.88 -29.48 -2.69
C ARG A 215 32.71 -29.80 -4.16
#